data_AF-A0A3C1BDP6-F1
#
_entry.id   AF-A0A3C1BDP6-F1
#
_cell.length_a   1.000
_cell.length_b   1.000
_cell.length_c   1.000
_cell.angle_alpha   90.00
_cell.angle_beta   90.00
_cell.angle_gamma   90.00
#
_symmetry.space_group_name_H-M   'P 1'
#
loop_
_entity.id
_entity.type
_entity.pdbx_description
1 polymer ?
#
loop_
_entity_poly.entity_id
_entity_poly.type
_entity_poly.pdbx_seq_one_letter_code
_entity_poly.pdbx_strand_id
1 'polypeptide(L)'
;MAHNFKRNIVYYKRYYLDFFNALPASVQLKFNYTLGIVATMERVPGKFFKHIEEGIYEVRVEVGSNIFRVFCFFDDGQLVILINGFQKKTQKTPKEEIVAAKKIKKEYFDEKSNKQ
;
A
#
# COMPACT_ATOMS: atom_id res chain seq x y z
N MET A 1 -21.73 -6.09 12.32
CA MET A 1 -21.98 -6.10 10.86
C MET A 1 -20.82 -6.81 10.18
N ALA A 2 -21.10 -7.86 9.41
CA ALA A 2 -20.07 -8.56 8.67
C ALA A 2 -19.52 -7.63 7.58
N HIS A 3 -18.28 -7.16 7.74
CA HIS A 3 -17.60 -6.45 6.67
C HIS A 3 -17.28 -7.50 5.60
N ASN A 4 -17.97 -7.45 4.47
CA ASN A 4 -17.72 -8.34 3.35
C ASN A 4 -16.46 -7.85 2.63
N PHE A 5 -15.28 -8.18 3.18
CA PHE A 5 -14.00 -7.83 2.60
C PHE A 5 -13.87 -8.48 1.22
N LYS A 6 -13.65 -7.64 0.20
CA LYS A 6 -13.42 -8.06 -1.19
C LYS A 6 -11.97 -8.47 -1.44
N ARG A 7 -11.06 -8.02 -0.58
CA ARG A 7 -9.64 -8.34 -0.62
C ARG A 7 -9.06 -8.29 0.78
N ASN A 8 -8.19 -9.25 1.09
CA ASN A 8 -7.45 -9.30 2.34
C ASN A 8 -6.20 -8.44 2.24
N ILE A 9 -5.89 -7.66 3.27
CA ILE A 9 -4.68 -6.85 3.31
C ILE A 9 -3.60 -7.62 4.05
N VAL A 10 -2.45 -7.80 3.39
CA VAL A 10 -1.29 -8.48 3.93
C VAL A 10 -0.11 -7.52 3.90
N TYR A 11 0.68 -7.52 4.97
CA TYR A 11 1.91 -6.74 5.04
C TYR A 11 3.11 -7.64 4.77
N TYR A 12 3.94 -7.29 3.79
CA TYR A 12 5.18 -8.02 3.55
C TYR A 12 6.28 -7.51 4.46
N LYS A 13 6.89 -8.43 5.22
CA LYS A 13 7.91 -8.12 6.23
C LYS A 13 7.39 -7.01 7.17
N ARG A 14 8.29 -6.13 7.63
CA ARG A 14 7.96 -5.05 8.57
C ARG A 14 7.96 -3.66 7.96
N TYR A 15 8.28 -3.53 6.67
CA TYR A 15 8.40 -2.23 6.00
C TYR A 15 7.20 -1.34 6.28
N TYR A 16 5.98 -1.85 6.05
CA TYR A 16 4.78 -1.05 6.25
C TYR A 16 4.55 -0.69 7.71
N LEU A 17 4.68 -1.68 8.59
CA LEU A 17 4.39 -1.55 10.00
C LEU A 17 5.35 -0.56 10.66
N ASP A 18 6.64 -0.60 10.33
CA ASP A 18 7.63 0.30 10.90
C ASP A 18 7.36 1.75 10.46
N PHE A 19 6.97 1.99 9.20
CA PHE A 19 6.50 3.31 8.74
C PHE A 19 5.21 3.74 9.47
N PHE A 20 4.20 2.87 9.50
CA PHE A 20 2.88 3.18 10.07
C PHE A 20 2.98 3.54 11.56
N ASN A 21 3.78 2.77 12.31
CA ASN A 21 3.97 2.98 13.75
C ASN A 21 4.69 4.29 14.08
N ALA A 22 5.49 4.83 13.14
CA ALA A 22 6.15 6.13 13.30
C ALA A 22 5.23 7.33 13.03
N LEU A 23 4.02 7.11 12.50
CA LEU A 23 3.09 8.20 12.16
C LEU A 23 2.26 8.66 13.37
N PRO A 24 1.80 9.93 13.38
CA PRO A 24 0.83 10.39 14.37
C PRO A 24 -0.48 9.61 14.33
N ALA A 25 -1.15 9.46 15.47
CA ALA A 25 -2.40 8.69 15.60
C ALA A 25 -3.50 9.12 14.61
N SER A 26 -3.61 10.43 14.31
CA SER A 26 -4.57 10.95 13.33
C SER A 26 -4.29 10.46 11.90
N VAL A 27 -3.01 10.30 11.56
CA VAL A 27 -2.57 9.78 10.26
C VAL A 27 -2.77 8.28 10.18
N GLN A 28 -2.44 7.55 11.26
CA GLN A 28 -2.71 6.13 11.38
C GLN A 28 -4.20 5.81 11.20
N LEU A 29 -5.08 6.59 11.85
CA LEU A 29 -6.53 6.45 11.69
C LEU A 29 -6.97 6.64 10.24
N LYS A 30 -6.40 7.62 9.54
CA LYS A 30 -6.70 7.85 8.12
C LYS A 30 -6.20 6.71 7.23
N PHE A 31 -5.03 6.15 7.53
CA PHE A 31 -4.53 4.95 6.85
C PHE A 31 -5.50 3.79 7.02
N ASN A 32 -5.90 3.48 8.26
CA ASN A 32 -6.85 2.40 8.54
C ASN A 32 -8.19 2.60 7.81
N TYR A 33 -8.70 3.84 7.79
CA TYR A 33 -9.89 4.19 7.02
C TYR A 33 -9.72 3.93 5.51
N THR A 34 -8.64 4.43 4.91
CA THR A 34 -8.38 4.26 3.48
C THR A 34 -8.16 2.78 3.14
N LEU A 35 -7.44 2.04 3.97
CA LEU A 35 -7.25 0.60 3.80
C LEU A 35 -8.59 -0.15 3.94
N GLY A 36 -9.49 0.27 4.83
CA GLY A 36 -10.84 -0.30 4.93
C GLY A 36 -11.65 -0.10 3.64
N ILE A 37 -11.61 1.11 3.04
CA ILE A 37 -12.22 1.38 1.72
C ILE A 37 -11.64 0.44 0.68
N VAL A 38 -10.30 0.34 0.63
CA VAL A 38 -9.61 -0.55 -0.29
C VAL A 38 -9.96 -2.01 0.00
N ALA A 39 -10.16 -2.44 1.23
CA ALA A 39 -10.47 -3.84 1.52
C ALA A 39 -11.91 -4.23 1.13
N THR A 40 -12.84 -3.28 1.09
CA THR A 40 -14.30 -3.53 1.01
C THR A 40 -14.93 -3.14 -0.32
N MET A 41 -14.40 -2.14 -1.02
CA MET A 41 -14.98 -1.67 -2.28
C MET A 41 -14.51 -2.53 -3.45
N GLU A 42 -15.46 -2.97 -4.28
CA GLU A 42 -15.15 -3.67 -5.53
C GLU A 42 -14.35 -2.76 -6.48
N ARG A 43 -14.85 -1.55 -6.75
CA ARG A 43 -14.16 -0.50 -7.51
C ARG A 43 -13.72 0.61 -6.57
N VAL A 44 -12.41 0.72 -6.34
CA VAL A 44 -11.86 1.76 -5.47
C VAL A 44 -11.66 3.06 -6.25
N PRO A 45 -12.11 4.21 -5.73
CA PRO A 45 -11.84 5.50 -6.35
C PRO A 45 -10.35 5.80 -6.51
N GLY A 46 -9.96 6.36 -7.66
CA GLY A 46 -8.57 6.74 -7.98
C GLY A 46 -7.90 7.71 -6.99
N LYS A 47 -8.71 8.42 -6.18
CA LYS A 47 -8.22 9.29 -5.10
C LYS A 47 -7.61 8.51 -3.93
N PHE A 48 -8.00 7.25 -3.74
CA PHE A 48 -7.52 6.38 -2.66
C PHE A 48 -6.58 5.28 -3.17
N PHE A 49 -6.79 4.81 -4.40
CA PHE A 49 -6.07 3.66 -4.94
C PHE A 49 -5.84 3.85 -6.42
N LYS A 50 -4.59 3.81 -6.87
CA LYS A 50 -4.25 4.06 -8.27
C LYS A 50 -3.23 3.06 -8.77
N HIS A 51 -3.46 2.50 -9.96
CA HIS A 51 -2.44 1.74 -10.67
C HIS A 51 -1.31 2.66 -11.17
N ILE A 52 -0.07 2.21 -10.99
CA ILE A 52 1.12 2.89 -11.50
C ILE A 52 1.59 2.16 -12.76
N GLU A 53 2.34 1.06 -12.60
CA GLU A 53 2.89 0.26 -13.69
C GLU A 53 3.24 -1.15 -13.19
N GLU A 54 3.34 -2.12 -14.10
CA GLU A 54 3.80 -3.49 -13.81
C GLU A 54 3.06 -4.18 -12.65
N GLY A 55 1.76 -3.89 -12.50
CA GLY A 55 0.92 -4.43 -11.43
C GLY A 55 1.27 -3.88 -10.04
N ILE A 56 1.95 -2.75 -9.97
CA ILE A 56 2.15 -1.96 -8.75
C ILE A 56 1.03 -0.91 -8.68
N TYR A 57 0.47 -0.78 -7.48
CA TYR A 57 -0.56 0.18 -7.13
C TYR A 57 -0.08 1.06 -5.99
N GLU A 58 -0.59 2.27 -5.91
CA GLU A 58 -0.39 3.18 -4.77
C GLU A 58 -1.71 3.38 -4.02
N VAL A 59 -1.64 3.25 -2.69
CA VAL A 59 -2.66 3.73 -1.75
C VAL A 59 -2.33 5.18 -1.39
N ARG A 60 -3.31 6.08 -1.53
CA ARG A 60 -3.16 7.52 -1.30
C ARG A 60 -3.90 7.93 -0.03
N VAL A 61 -3.19 8.56 0.89
CA VAL A 61 -3.73 9.01 2.18
C VAL A 61 -3.43 10.49 2.37
N GLU A 62 -4.47 11.30 2.45
CA GLU A 62 -4.36 12.75 2.62
C GLU A 62 -4.90 13.15 4.00
N VAL A 63 -4.09 13.89 4.76
CA VAL A 63 -4.40 14.38 6.10
C VAL A 63 -3.95 15.84 6.21
N GLY A 64 -4.92 16.76 6.17
CA GLY A 64 -4.63 18.19 6.07
C GLY A 64 -3.83 18.50 4.80
N SER A 65 -2.67 19.12 4.95
CA SER A 65 -1.74 19.41 3.85
C SER A 65 -0.76 18.27 3.55
N ASN A 66 -0.75 17.19 4.34
CA ASN A 66 0.17 16.08 4.17
C ASN A 66 -0.44 15.00 3.26
N ILE A 67 0.37 14.52 2.31
CA ILE A 67 0.01 13.43 1.40
C ILE A 67 1.00 12.28 1.57
N PHE A 68 0.47 11.12 1.94
CA PHE A 68 1.22 9.88 2.10
C PHE A 68 0.82 8.91 1.00
N ARG A 69 1.82 8.14 0.51
CA ARG A 69 1.61 7.12 -0.52
C ARG A 69 2.29 5.83 -0.13
N VAL A 70 1.61 4.72 -0.37
CA VAL A 70 2.08 3.38 -0.02
C VAL A 70 1.94 2.47 -1.23
N PHE A 71 3.03 1.81 -1.62
CA PHE A 71 2.99 0.85 -2.72
C PHE A 71 2.51 -0.53 -2.26
N CYS A 72 1.76 -1.16 -3.16
CA CYS A 72 1.18 -2.47 -2.98
C CYS A 72 1.00 -3.15 -4.33
N PHE A 73 0.72 -4.45 -4.29
CA PHE A 73 0.41 -5.26 -5.46
C PHE A 73 -0.59 -6.35 -5.05
N PHE A 74 -1.17 -7.01 -6.04
CA PHE A 74 -2.09 -8.13 -5.79
C PHE A 74 -1.37 -9.47 -5.90
N ASP A 75 -1.72 -10.38 -5.00
CA ASP A 75 -1.33 -11.78 -4.99
C ASP A 75 -2.54 -12.64 -4.63
N ASP A 76 -3.01 -13.49 -5.53
CA ASP A 76 -4.14 -14.43 -5.30
C ASP A 76 -5.37 -13.81 -4.60
N GLY A 77 -5.77 -12.59 -5.00
CA GLY A 77 -6.91 -11.86 -4.41
C GLY A 77 -6.60 -11.15 -3.09
N GLN A 78 -5.39 -11.31 -2.56
CA GLN A 78 -4.84 -10.51 -1.46
C GLN A 78 -4.18 -9.25 -2.00
N LEU A 79 -4.30 -8.16 -1.25
CA LEU A 79 -3.56 -6.92 -1.47
C LEU A 79 -2.34 -6.92 -0.55
N VAL A 80 -1.16 -7.13 -1.13
CA VAL A 80 0.11 -7.16 -0.41
C VAL A 80 0.72 -5.76 -0.40
N ILE A 81 1.05 -5.28 0.80
CA ILE A 81 1.60 -3.95 1.05
C ILE A 81 3.09 -4.08 1.39
N LEU A 82 3.94 -3.37 0.63
CA LEU A 82 5.40 -3.58 0.61
C LEU A 82 6.25 -2.48 1.25
N ILE A 83 5.73 -1.25 1.29
CA ILE A 83 6.38 0.01 1.68
C ILE A 83 7.83 0.28 1.23
N ASN A 84 7.95 1.34 0.43
CA ASN A 84 8.89 2.43 0.63
C ASN A 84 8.07 3.73 0.76
N GLY A 85 7.52 3.96 1.94
CA GLY A 85 6.54 5.01 2.21
C GLY A 85 7.28 6.27 2.59
N PHE A 86 7.40 7.20 1.64
CA PHE A 86 7.98 8.51 1.89
C PHE A 86 6.87 9.49 2.30
N GLN A 87 7.12 10.31 3.33
CA GLN A 87 6.35 11.54 3.51
C GLN A 87 6.80 12.51 2.42
N LYS A 88 5.95 12.78 1.43
CA LYS A 88 6.32 13.67 0.34
C LYS A 88 6.04 15.13 0.72
N LYS A 89 7.02 16.02 0.52
CA LYS A 89 6.79 17.47 0.38
C LYS A 89 6.54 17.90 -1.08
N THR A 90 6.66 16.99 -2.05
CA THR A 90 6.52 17.28 -3.50
C THR A 90 5.40 16.45 -4.15
N GLN A 91 5.00 16.75 -5.39
CA GLN A 91 3.83 16.12 -6.04
C GLN A 91 4.14 14.80 -6.79
N LYS A 92 5.37 14.65 -7.33
CA LYS A 92 5.78 13.57 -8.25
C LYS A 92 6.43 12.40 -7.53
N THR A 93 6.03 11.16 -7.82
CA THR A 93 6.63 9.94 -7.26
C THR A 93 8.07 9.79 -7.73
N PRO A 94 9.08 9.70 -6.83
CA PRO A 94 10.45 9.48 -7.25
C PRO A 94 10.54 8.13 -7.97
N LYS A 95 11.23 8.09 -9.10
CA LYS A 95 11.38 6.86 -9.89
C LYS A 95 12.05 5.74 -9.10
N GLU A 96 12.98 6.12 -8.22
CA GLU A 96 13.71 5.21 -7.32
C GLU A 96 12.78 4.37 -6.44
N GLU A 97 11.70 4.98 -5.96
CA GLU A 97 10.75 4.31 -5.06
C GLU A 97 9.92 3.26 -5.79
N ILE A 98 9.62 3.51 -7.07
CA ILE A 98 8.97 2.55 -7.95
C ILE A 98 9.93 1.39 -8.25
N VAL A 99 11.20 1.68 -8.54
CA VAL A 99 12.22 0.63 -8.76
C VAL A 99 12.38 -0.25 -7.53
N ALA A 100 12.43 0.36 -6.35
CA ALA A 100 12.53 -0.38 -5.10
C ALA A 100 11.25 -1.22 -4.83
N ALA A 101 10.06 -0.69 -5.14
CA ALA A 101 8.81 -1.46 -5.06
C ALA A 101 8.80 -2.67 -6.02
N LYS A 102 9.34 -2.53 -7.24
CA LYS A 102 9.52 -3.65 -8.19
C LYS A 102 10.46 -4.71 -7.64
N LYS A 103 11.59 -4.30 -7.05
CA LYS A 103 12.56 -5.21 -6.43
C LYS A 103 11.93 -6.01 -5.30
N ILE A 104 11.21 -5.35 -4.39
CA ILE A 104 10.54 -6.00 -3.25
C ILE A 104 9.42 -6.94 -3.75
N LYS A 105 8.66 -6.54 -4.77
CA LYS A 105 7.67 -7.42 -5.40
C LYS A 105 8.32 -8.68 -5.96
N LYS A 106 9.44 -8.56 -6.67
CA LYS A 106 10.19 -9.73 -7.17
C LYS A 106 10.65 -10.62 -6.01
N GLU A 107 11.26 -10.03 -4.99
CA GLU A 107 11.72 -10.75 -3.80
C GLU A 107 10.59 -11.52 -3.11
N TYR A 108 9.40 -10.93 -2.99
CA TYR A 108 8.22 -11.60 -2.45
C TYR A 108 7.88 -12.88 -3.24
N PHE A 109 7.81 -12.80 -4.57
CA PHE A 109 7.46 -13.95 -5.41
C PHE A 109 8.57 -14.99 -5.47
N ASP A 110 9.84 -14.58 -5.44
CA ASP A 110 10.98 -15.49 -5.32
C ASP A 110 10.91 -16.26 -3.99
N GLU A 111 10.68 -15.56 -2.86
CA GLU A 111 10.52 -16.17 -1.53
C GLU A 111 9.29 -17.09 -1.45
N LYS A 112 8.18 -16.72 -2.08
CA LYS A 112 6.96 -17.54 -2.13
C LYS A 112 7.19 -18.84 -2.91
N SER A 113 7.92 -18.75 -4.03
CA SER A 113 8.25 -19.92 -4.87
C SER A 113 9.23 -20.88 -4.21
N ASN A 114 10.19 -20.36 -3.44
CA ASN A 114 11.19 -21.18 -2.73
C ASN A 114 10.63 -21.85 -1.46
N LYS A 115 9.43 -21.50 -1.02
CA LYS A 115 8.73 -22.11 0.12
C LYS A 115 7.69 -23.16 -0.30
N GLN A 116 7.58 -23.43 -1.60
CA GLN A 116 6.68 -24.43 -2.17
C GLN A 116 7.38 -25.78 -2.37
#